data_AF-A0A1Q7QLB1-F1
#
_entry.id   AF-A0A1Q7QLB1-F1
#
_cell.length_a   1.000
_cell.length_b   1.000
_cell.length_c   1.000
_cell.angle_alpha   90.00
_cell.angle_beta   90.00
_cell.angle_gamma   90.00
#
_symmetry.space_group_name_H-M   'P 1'
#
loop_
_entity.id
_entity.type
_entity.pdbx_description
1 polymer ?
#
loop_
_entity_poly.entity_id
_entity_poly.type
_entity_poly.pdbx_seq_one_letter_code
_entity_poly.pdbx_strand_id
1 'polypeptide(L)' 'MGVITDPISDMLTRIRNGLRARHDYTDIPASRLKMEIARIL' A
#
# COMPACT_ATOMS: atom_id res chain seq x y z
N MET A 1 -0.95 17.15 10.22
CA MET A 1 -0.55 16.41 9.02
C MET A 1 0.61 15.52 9.42
N GLY A 2 0.36 14.24 9.70
CA GLY A 2 1.43 13.34 10.16
C GLY A 2 2.45 13.14 9.05
N VAL A 3 3.73 13.25 9.37
CA VAL A 3 4.82 12.93 8.43
C VAL A 3 4.69 11.45 8.07
N ILE A 4 4.66 11.13 6.78
CA ILE A 4 4.76 9.74 6.31
C ILE A 4 6.21 9.31 6.55
N THR A 5 6.46 8.70 7.69
CA THR A 5 7.80 8.24 8.09
C THR A 5 8.14 6.89 7.46
N ASP A 6 7.14 6.08 7.12
CA ASP A 6 7.32 4.78 6.47
C ASP A 6 6.29 4.55 5.33
N PRO A 7 6.67 4.85 4.07
CA PRO A 7 5.82 4.64 2.91
C PRO A 7 5.46 3.17 2.63
N ILE A 8 6.23 2.21 3.15
CA ILE A 8 5.95 0.78 2.97
C ILE A 8 4.91 0.31 3.98
N SER A 9 5.04 0.72 5.24
CA SER A 9 4.01 0.48 6.25
C SER A 9 2.66 1.10 5.85
N ASP A 10 2.66 2.30 5.26
CA ASP A 10 1.46 2.92 4.70
C ASP A 10 0.85 2.08 3.56
N MET A 11 1.66 1.60 2.61
CA MET A 11 1.22 0.72 1.52
C MET A 11 0.54 -0.54 2.06
N LEU A 12 1.21 -1.27 2.97
CA LEU A 12 0.68 -2.51 3.53
C LEU A 12 -0.59 -2.27 4.36
N THR A 13 -0.65 -1.14 5.07
CA THR A 13 -1.84 -0.74 5.82
C THR A 13 -3.03 -0.47 4.90
N ARG A 14 -2.84 0.20 3.77
CA ARG A 14 -3.90 0.42 2.77
C ARG A 14 -4.41 -0.90 2.20
N ILE A 15 -3.52 -1.81 1.81
CA ILE A 15 -3.88 -3.14 1.28
C ILE A 15 -4.71 -3.91 2.30
N ARG A 16 -4.25 -4.00 3.56
CA ARG A 16 -4.99 -4.68 4.64
C ARG A 16 -6.39 -4.10 4.82
N ASN A 17 -6.52 -2.79 4.80
CA ASN A 17 -7.80 -2.12 5.00
C ASN A 17 -8.74 -2.33 3.79
N GLY A 18 -8.22 -2.28 2.56
CA GLY A 18 -8.97 -2.61 1.34
C GLY A 18 -9.48 -4.04 1.35
N LEU A 19 -8.64 -5.00 1.76
CA LEU A 19 -9.02 -6.40 1.92
C LEU A 19 -10.16 -6.57 2.94
N ARG A 20 -10.07 -5.90 4.11
CA ARG A 20 -11.13 -5.93 5.14
C ARG A 20 -12.44 -5.32 4.65
N ALA A 21 -12.37 -4.28 3.82
CA ALA A 21 -13.52 -3.64 3.20
C ALA A 21 -14.06 -4.39 1.96
N ARG A 22 -13.41 -5.50 1.56
CA ARG A 22 -13.74 -6.28 0.35
C ARG A 22 -13.70 -5.44 -0.93
N HIS A 23 -12.74 -4.53 -1.03
CA HIS A 23 -12.47 -3.81 -2.27
C HIS A 23 -11.69 -4.71 -3.24
N ASP A 24 -12.07 -4.67 -4.52
CA ASP A 24 -11.38 -5.43 -5.57
C ASP A 24 -9.98 -4.87 -5.89
N TYR A 25 -9.75 -3.57 -5.65
CA TYR A 25 -8.46 -2.91 -5.85
C TYR A 25 -8.21 -1.79 -4.82
N THR A 26 -6.97 -1.31 -4.73
CA THR A 26 -6.58 -0.20 -3.84
C THR A 26 -5.52 0.67 -4.51
N ASP A 27 -5.77 1.98 -4.56
CA ASP A 27 -4.83 2.95 -5.14
C ASP A 27 -3.74 3.33 -4.13
N ILE A 28 -2.47 3.28 -4.57
CA ILE A 28 -1.29 3.56 -3.75
C ILE A 28 -0.31 4.40 -4.56
N PRO A 29 0.28 5.48 -3.99
CA PRO A 29 1.31 6.26 -4.68
C PRO A 29 2.49 5.38 -5.09
N ALA A 30 2.77 5.38 -6.39
CA ALA A 30 3.79 4.52 -6.98
C ALA A 30 5.21 4.90 -6.53
N SER A 31 6.03 3.89 -6.32
CA SER A 31 7.49 4.02 -6.22
C SER A 31 8.11 2.72 -6.76
N ARG A 32 9.36 2.79 -7.20
CA ARG A 32 10.06 1.60 -7.72
C ARG A 32 9.99 0.44 -6.73
N LEU A 33 10.33 0.69 -5.47
CA LEU A 33 10.29 -0.34 -4.41
C LEU A 33 8.89 -0.92 -4.20
N LYS A 34 7.85 -0.09 -4.15
CA LYS A 34 6.46 -0.57 -3.98
C LYS A 34 6.00 -1.43 -5.16
N MET A 35 6.42 -1.09 -6.38
CA MET A 35 6.14 -1.90 -7.56
C MET A 35 6.86 -3.26 -7.53
N GLU A 36 8.11 -3.32 -7.06
CA GLU A 36 8.81 -4.60 -6.87
C GLU A 36 8.11 -5.47 -5.82
N ILE A 37 7.70 -4.88 -4.69
CA ILE A 37 6.94 -5.59 -3.64
C ILE A 37 5.62 -6.13 -4.22
N ALA A 38 4.85 -5.30 -4.90
CA ALA A 38 3.58 -5.70 -5.51
C ALA A 38 3.72 -6.73 -6.65
N ARG A 39 4.90 -6.90 -7.23
CA ARG A 39 5.16 -7.94 -8.24
C ARG A 39 5.39 -9.32 -7.62
N ILE A 40 5.91 -9.37 -6.39
CA ILE A 40 6.23 -10.62 -5.69
C ILE A 40 5.01 -11.18 -4.97
N LEU A 41 4.12 -10.30 -4.51
CA LEU A 41 2.83 -10.65 -3.89
C LEU A 41 1.80 -11.04 -4.95
#